data_AF-A0A9P5N1P6-F1
#
_entry.id   AF-A0A9P5N1P6-F1
#
_cell.length_a   1.000
_cell.length_b   1.000
_cell.length_c   1.000
_cell.angle_alpha   90.00
_cell.angle_beta   90.00
_cell.angle_gamma   90.00
#
_symmetry.space_group_name_H-M   'P 1'
#
loop_
_entity.id
_entity.type
_entity.pdbx_description
1 polymer ?
#
loop_
_entity_poly.entity_id
_entity_poly.type
_entity_poly.pdbx_seq_one_letter_code
_entity_poly.pdbx_strand_id
1 'polypeptide(L)'
;MFSKSFVALIFLALTSSVNAQVCMSPALGVSTPSAQDVQQPTDNAPCGTINIAQNLDTSQFVSADKDGKFSPSIVSFAPGSDGSQYIATVKVDATGTGSNFVAASMISNGPQKPAAAGTQQLSVQLPTGTDCTGGTDKNLCVASFITNNGQGNCVVVK
;
A
#
# COMPACT_ATOMS: atom_id res chain seq x y z
N MET A 1 34.85 55.29 7.68
CA MET A 1 33.52 54.79 8.11
C MET A 1 32.98 53.93 6.97
N PHE A 2 33.14 52.61 7.03
CA PHE A 2 32.65 51.72 5.98
C PHE A 2 31.57 50.78 6.53
N SER A 3 30.46 50.80 5.81
CA SER A 3 29.13 50.41 6.24
C SER A 3 28.98 48.90 6.42
N LYS A 4 28.23 48.53 7.46
CA LYS A 4 27.75 47.18 7.73
C LYS A 4 26.77 46.76 6.62
N SER A 5 26.96 45.59 6.03
CA SER A 5 25.91 44.93 5.24
C SER A 5 25.73 43.51 5.73
N PHE A 6 24.67 43.33 6.53
CA PHE A 6 24.14 42.03 6.94
C PHE A 6 23.48 41.40 5.71
N VAL A 7 24.06 40.33 5.17
CA VAL A 7 23.40 39.48 4.19
C VAL A 7 22.65 38.40 4.97
N ALA A 8 21.34 38.58 5.13
CA ALA A 8 20.44 37.58 5.68
C ALA A 8 20.07 36.58 4.57
N LEU A 9 20.72 35.41 4.55
CA LEU A 9 20.33 34.26 3.74
C LEU A 9 19.11 33.58 4.38
N ILE A 10 17.92 33.89 3.89
CA ILE A 10 16.70 33.15 4.23
C ILE A 10 16.70 31.87 3.40
N PHE A 11 17.14 30.76 4.01
CA PHE A 11 16.91 29.41 3.49
C PHE A 11 15.44 29.05 3.72
N LEU A 12 14.60 29.20 2.70
CA LEU A 12 13.25 28.66 2.70
C LEU A 12 13.36 27.15 2.45
N ALA A 13 13.53 26.37 3.51
CA ALA A 13 13.41 24.93 3.46
C ALA A 13 11.95 24.57 3.12
N LEU A 14 11.69 24.16 1.88
CA LEU A 14 10.44 23.53 1.49
C LEU A 14 10.32 22.22 2.28
N THR A 15 9.62 22.27 3.41
CA THR A 15 9.13 21.06 4.07
C THR A 15 7.98 20.54 3.22
N SER A 16 8.29 19.70 2.23
CA SER A 16 7.29 18.90 1.53
C SER A 16 6.67 17.95 2.56
N SER A 17 5.61 18.40 3.23
CA SER A 17 4.71 17.52 3.93
C SER A 17 4.07 16.64 2.85
N VAL A 18 4.59 15.43 2.70
CA VAL A 18 3.92 14.40 1.90
C VAL A 18 2.61 14.16 2.63
N ASN A 19 1.52 14.74 2.14
CA ASN A 19 0.20 14.37 2.60
C ASN A 19 0.01 12.92 2.16
N ALA A 20 0.26 12.04 3.12
CA ALA A 20 -0.09 10.64 3.06
C ALA A 20 -1.61 10.52 2.95
N GLN A 21 -2.09 9.96 1.84
CA GLN A 21 -3.51 10.09 1.47
C GLN A 21 -4.22 8.77 1.32
N VAL A 22 -3.52 7.65 1.11
CA VAL A 22 -4.18 6.38 0.79
C VAL A 22 -3.39 5.18 1.33
N CYS A 23 -4.09 4.24 1.97
CA CYS A 23 -3.52 2.99 2.49
C CYS A 23 -4.50 1.83 2.30
N MET A 24 -4.00 0.61 2.10
CA MET A 24 -4.80 -0.61 2.06
C MET A 24 -5.07 -1.14 3.46
N SER A 25 -6.24 -1.75 3.66
CA SER A 25 -6.65 -2.37 4.91
C SER A 25 -7.15 -3.81 4.68
N PRO A 26 -6.66 -4.79 5.47
CA PRO A 26 -5.62 -4.66 6.50
C PRO A 26 -4.22 -4.44 5.90
N ALA A 27 -3.41 -3.60 6.53
CA ALA A 27 -2.02 -3.39 6.13
C ALA A 27 -1.09 -4.35 6.89
N LEU A 28 -0.12 -4.93 6.19
CA LEU A 28 0.91 -5.78 6.79
C LEU A 28 1.64 -5.03 7.92
N GLY A 29 1.63 -5.62 9.12
CA GLY A 29 2.25 -5.07 10.33
C GLY A 29 1.48 -3.90 10.96
N VAL A 30 0.26 -3.59 10.51
CA VAL A 30 -0.52 -2.44 10.97
C VAL A 30 -1.91 -2.89 11.38
N SER A 31 -2.28 -2.64 12.64
CA SER A 31 -3.59 -3.03 13.18
C SER A 31 -4.74 -2.21 12.60
N THR A 32 -4.58 -0.88 12.57
CA THR A 32 -5.58 0.07 12.08
C THR A 32 -4.86 1.13 11.25
N PRO A 33 -5.01 1.12 9.92
CA PRO A 33 -4.34 2.09 9.06
C PRO A 33 -4.71 3.53 9.38
N SER A 34 -3.68 4.36 9.49
CA SER A 34 -3.76 5.81 9.66
C SER A 34 -2.98 6.51 8.55
N ALA A 35 -3.10 7.84 8.46
CA ALA A 35 -2.30 8.61 7.52
C ALA A 35 -0.79 8.44 7.77
N GLN A 36 -0.36 8.08 8.98
CA GLN A 36 1.05 7.85 9.30
C GLN A 36 1.59 6.53 8.72
N ASP A 37 0.71 5.59 8.36
CA ASP A 37 1.08 4.28 7.83
C ASP A 37 1.17 4.25 6.30
N VAL A 38 0.79 5.34 5.64
CA VAL A 38 0.87 5.44 4.17
C VAL A 38 2.33 5.37 3.77
N GLN A 39 2.60 4.48 2.82
CA GLN A 39 3.93 4.33 2.25
C GLN A 39 3.91 4.64 0.76
N GLN A 40 5.10 4.79 0.19
CA GLN A 40 5.30 4.83 -1.26
C GLN A 40 6.18 3.63 -1.66
N PRO A 41 5.57 2.45 -1.88
CA PRO A 41 6.31 1.27 -2.30
C PRO A 41 6.97 1.48 -3.67
N THR A 42 8.03 0.71 -3.91
CA THR A 42 8.74 0.69 -5.21
C THR A 42 8.90 -0.74 -5.68
N ASP A 43 9.34 -0.96 -6.92
CA ASP A 43 9.60 -2.33 -7.40
C ASP A 43 10.67 -3.08 -6.58
N ASN A 44 11.61 -2.36 -5.96
CA ASN A 44 12.64 -2.95 -5.10
C ASN A 44 12.21 -3.05 -3.62
N ALA A 45 11.12 -2.39 -3.25
CA ALA A 45 10.55 -2.40 -1.91
C ALA A 45 9.00 -2.43 -2.02
N PRO A 46 8.43 -3.54 -2.51
CA PRO A 46 7.01 -3.62 -2.90
C PRO A 46 6.05 -3.52 -1.71
N CYS A 47 6.54 -3.75 -0.49
CA CYS A 47 5.80 -3.52 0.75
C CYS A 47 6.22 -2.24 1.49
N GLY A 48 7.05 -1.40 0.86
CA GLY A 48 7.68 -0.25 1.49
C GLY A 48 8.72 -0.68 2.54
N THR A 49 8.71 -0.04 3.71
CA THR A 49 9.73 -0.21 4.77
C THR A 49 9.44 -1.33 5.75
N ILE A 50 8.27 -1.98 5.65
CA ILE A 50 7.87 -3.03 6.59
C ILE A 50 8.70 -4.30 6.39
N ASN A 51 9.10 -4.94 7.49
CA ASN A 51 9.76 -6.23 7.45
C ASN A 51 8.71 -7.35 7.36
N ILE A 52 8.60 -8.00 6.20
CA ILE A 52 7.60 -9.05 5.97
C ILE A 52 7.80 -10.25 6.90
N ALA A 53 9.03 -10.74 7.04
CA ALA A 53 9.33 -11.93 7.84
C ALA A 53 8.94 -11.78 9.31
N GLN A 54 8.97 -10.56 9.86
CA GLN A 54 8.58 -10.29 11.25
C GLN A 54 7.07 -10.07 11.44
N ASN A 55 6.34 -9.76 10.37
CA ASN A 55 4.94 -9.32 10.46
C ASN A 55 3.95 -10.27 9.79
N LEU A 56 4.40 -11.19 8.93
CA LEU A 56 3.53 -12.02 8.10
C LEU A 56 2.55 -12.85 8.94
N ASP A 57 3.04 -13.57 9.95
CA ASP A 57 2.24 -14.48 10.76
C ASP A 57 1.32 -13.78 11.78
N THR A 58 1.62 -12.52 12.12
CA THR A 58 0.89 -11.76 13.17
C THR A 58 -0.06 -10.73 12.60
N SER A 59 0.02 -10.44 11.30
CA SER A 59 -0.84 -9.45 10.64
C SER A 59 -2.25 -9.98 10.43
N GLN A 60 -3.20 -9.06 10.40
CA GLN A 60 -4.52 -9.36 9.86
C GLN A 60 -4.42 -9.66 8.36
N PHE A 61 -5.29 -10.53 7.87
CA PHE A 61 -5.32 -10.98 6.49
C PHE A 61 -6.70 -10.83 5.87
N VAL A 62 -6.76 -10.88 4.55
CA VAL A 62 -7.99 -11.06 3.77
C VAL A 62 -8.03 -12.47 3.20
N SER A 63 -9.17 -13.13 3.32
CA SER A 63 -9.34 -14.46 2.74
C SER A 63 -9.60 -14.38 1.25
N ALA A 64 -8.90 -15.21 0.49
CA ALA A 64 -9.28 -15.54 -0.88
C ALA A 64 -10.38 -16.60 -0.86
N ASP A 65 -11.36 -16.46 -1.76
CA ASP A 65 -12.34 -17.51 -2.00
C ASP A 65 -11.73 -18.67 -2.82
N LYS A 66 -12.52 -19.73 -3.01
CA LYS A 66 -12.12 -20.91 -3.80
C LYS A 66 -11.74 -20.61 -5.25
N ASP A 67 -12.15 -19.46 -5.78
CA ASP A 67 -11.85 -19.03 -7.15
C ASP A 67 -10.63 -18.08 -7.16
N GLY A 68 -9.98 -17.86 -6.01
CA GLY A 68 -8.82 -17.00 -5.84
C GLY A 68 -9.15 -15.50 -5.78
N LYS A 69 -10.42 -15.14 -5.51
CA LYS A 69 -10.83 -13.73 -5.37
C LYS A 69 -10.72 -13.29 -3.93
N PHE A 70 -10.18 -12.10 -3.71
CA PHE A 70 -10.08 -11.49 -2.39
C PHE A 70 -10.41 -10.00 -2.47
N SER A 71 -10.87 -9.44 -1.35
CA SER A 71 -11.49 -8.10 -1.33
C SER A 71 -10.95 -7.23 -0.19
N PRO A 72 -9.72 -6.70 -0.31
CA PRO A 72 -9.20 -5.75 0.66
C PRO A 72 -9.93 -4.41 0.55
N SER A 73 -9.82 -3.59 1.58
CA SER A 73 -10.29 -2.21 1.54
C SER A 73 -9.15 -1.26 1.22
N ILE A 74 -9.48 -0.13 0.61
CA ILE A 74 -8.60 1.02 0.44
C ILE A 74 -9.18 2.19 1.23
N VAL A 75 -8.37 2.78 2.09
CA VAL A 75 -8.71 3.90 2.96
C VAL A 75 -8.08 5.14 2.37
N SER A 76 -8.90 6.11 2.00
CA SER A 76 -8.45 7.44 1.64
C SER A 76 -8.64 8.42 2.80
N PHE A 77 -7.60 9.18 3.11
CA PHE A 77 -7.58 10.24 4.13
C PHE A 77 -7.81 11.64 3.53
N ALA A 78 -7.96 11.75 2.21
CA ALA A 78 -8.24 13.01 1.51
C ALA A 78 -9.27 12.84 0.37
N PRO A 79 -10.01 13.88 -0.01
CA PRO A 79 -10.76 13.88 -1.25
C PRO A 79 -9.84 14.11 -2.46
N GLY A 80 -10.40 14.05 -3.67
CA GLY A 80 -9.73 14.52 -4.86
C GLY A 80 -8.66 13.56 -5.40
N SER A 81 -7.81 14.05 -6.30
CA SER A 81 -6.82 13.21 -7.00
C SER A 81 -5.82 12.63 -6.02
N ASP A 82 -5.42 13.46 -5.08
CA ASP A 82 -4.69 13.16 -3.85
C ASP A 82 -5.18 11.90 -3.12
N GLY A 83 -6.49 11.78 -2.92
CA GLY A 83 -7.12 10.61 -2.32
C GLY A 83 -7.39 9.43 -3.26
N SER A 84 -6.74 9.36 -4.43
CA SER A 84 -7.06 8.36 -5.45
C SER A 84 -7.06 6.94 -4.90
N GLN A 85 -8.21 6.28 -5.00
CA GLN A 85 -8.40 4.89 -4.63
C GLN A 85 -8.19 3.94 -5.81
N TYR A 86 -7.66 4.45 -6.94
CA TYR A 86 -7.43 3.67 -8.14
C TYR A 86 -6.08 2.95 -8.07
N ILE A 87 -6.12 1.63 -7.96
CA ILE A 87 -4.95 0.76 -8.00
C ILE A 87 -4.38 0.72 -9.42
N ALA A 88 -3.12 1.14 -9.57
CA ALA A 88 -2.40 1.05 -10.83
C ALA A 88 -1.73 -0.32 -10.99
N THR A 89 -1.17 -0.86 -9.91
CA THR A 89 -0.58 -2.19 -9.91
C THR A 89 -0.97 -2.97 -8.66
N VAL A 90 -1.25 -4.25 -8.87
CA VAL A 90 -1.33 -5.24 -7.81
C VAL A 90 -0.48 -6.43 -8.20
N LYS A 91 0.40 -6.85 -7.30
CA LYS A 91 1.28 -8.01 -7.49
C LYS A 91 1.25 -8.89 -6.25
N VAL A 92 1.44 -10.19 -6.41
CA VAL A 92 1.36 -11.17 -5.31
C VAL A 92 2.64 -11.99 -5.28
N ASP A 93 3.21 -12.12 -4.08
CA ASP A 93 4.23 -13.12 -3.78
C ASP A 93 3.59 -14.29 -3.04
N ALA A 94 3.51 -15.43 -3.74
CA ALA A 94 2.93 -16.66 -3.25
C ALA A 94 3.71 -17.28 -2.07
N THR A 95 5.00 -16.97 -1.96
CA THR A 95 5.86 -17.46 -0.88
C THR A 95 5.79 -16.60 0.37
N GLY A 96 5.18 -15.42 0.28
CA GLY A 96 5.15 -14.43 1.36
C GLY A 96 6.53 -13.93 1.80
N THR A 97 7.59 -14.12 0.99
CA THR A 97 8.97 -13.72 1.35
C THR A 97 9.29 -12.28 0.98
N GLY A 98 8.51 -11.68 0.08
CA GLY A 98 8.76 -10.35 -0.47
C GLY A 98 9.73 -10.32 -1.64
N SER A 99 9.98 -11.46 -2.28
CA SER A 99 11.04 -11.59 -3.30
C SER A 99 10.51 -11.80 -4.71
N ASN A 100 9.34 -12.44 -4.88
CA ASN A 100 8.85 -12.87 -6.19
C ASN A 100 7.41 -12.43 -6.42
N PHE A 101 7.23 -11.21 -6.90
CA PHE A 101 5.92 -10.62 -7.13
C PHE A 101 5.43 -10.86 -8.56
N VAL A 102 4.32 -11.57 -8.69
CA VAL A 102 3.63 -11.84 -9.96
C VAL A 102 2.39 -10.96 -10.08
N ALA A 103 2.14 -10.40 -11.26
CA ALA A 103 0.99 -9.53 -11.48
C ALA A 103 -0.34 -10.26 -11.20
N ALA A 104 -1.17 -9.65 -10.36
CA ALA A 104 -2.56 -10.03 -10.13
C ALA A 104 -3.48 -9.12 -10.95
N SER A 105 -4.78 -9.45 -11.00
CA SER A 105 -5.75 -8.65 -11.78
C SER A 105 -6.76 -7.98 -10.87
N MET A 106 -7.03 -6.69 -11.10
CA MET A 106 -8.17 -6.02 -10.48
C MET A 106 -9.45 -6.48 -11.18
N ILE A 107 -10.43 -6.94 -10.39
CA ILE A 107 -11.80 -7.21 -10.86
C ILE A 107 -12.64 -5.94 -10.76
N SER A 108 -12.55 -5.26 -9.62
CA SER A 108 -13.18 -3.97 -9.37
C SER A 108 -12.21 -3.05 -8.65
N ASN A 109 -12.10 -1.83 -9.14
CA ASN A 109 -11.16 -0.82 -8.65
C ASN A 109 -11.89 0.35 -7.96
N GLY A 110 -11.15 1.16 -7.22
CA GLY A 110 -11.67 2.39 -6.60
C GLY A 110 -11.68 3.59 -7.56
N PRO A 111 -12.34 4.69 -7.19
CA PRO A 111 -12.36 5.92 -7.98
C PRO A 111 -10.98 6.60 -8.02
N GLN A 112 -10.62 7.15 -9.19
CA GLN A 112 -9.39 7.96 -9.34
C GLN A 112 -9.42 9.28 -8.57
N LYS A 113 -10.63 9.79 -8.29
CA LYS A 113 -10.84 11.08 -7.64
C LYS A 113 -12.07 10.97 -6.73
N PRO A 114 -11.97 10.33 -5.54
CA PRO A 114 -13.11 10.25 -4.64
C PRO A 114 -13.60 11.64 -4.22
N ALA A 115 -14.91 11.77 -4.02
CA ALA A 115 -15.53 13.04 -3.63
C ALA A 115 -15.24 13.43 -2.17
N ALA A 116 -14.93 12.45 -1.32
CA ALA A 116 -14.62 12.61 0.09
C ALA A 116 -13.56 11.58 0.52
N ALA A 117 -12.90 11.83 1.66
CA ALA A 117 -12.15 10.79 2.36
C ALA A 117 -13.09 9.65 2.78
N GLY A 118 -12.56 8.43 2.90
CA GLY A 118 -13.35 7.27 3.29
C GLY A 118 -12.76 5.95 2.83
N THR A 119 -13.52 4.89 3.05
CA THR A 119 -13.11 3.51 2.75
C THR A 119 -13.92 2.97 1.59
N GLN A 120 -13.24 2.30 0.66
CA GLN A 120 -13.84 1.60 -0.47
C GLN A 120 -13.36 0.15 -0.46
N GLN A 121 -14.26 -0.81 -0.69
CA GLN A 121 -13.86 -2.19 -0.91
C GLN A 121 -13.42 -2.39 -2.36
N LEU A 122 -12.33 -3.12 -2.55
CA LEU A 122 -11.80 -3.51 -3.85
C LEU A 122 -12.09 -4.99 -4.11
N SER A 123 -11.91 -5.44 -5.36
CA SER A 123 -11.97 -6.85 -5.69
C SER A 123 -10.82 -7.22 -6.60
N VAL A 124 -10.09 -8.27 -6.24
CA VAL A 124 -8.83 -8.68 -6.87
C VAL A 124 -8.88 -10.17 -7.15
N GLN A 125 -8.29 -10.58 -8.26
CA GLN A 125 -8.07 -11.96 -8.66
C GLN A 125 -6.60 -12.30 -8.46
N LEU A 126 -6.31 -13.35 -7.67
CA LEU A 126 -4.97 -13.93 -7.58
C LEU A 126 -4.48 -14.38 -8.97
N PRO A 127 -3.15 -14.37 -9.23
CA PRO A 127 -2.60 -14.98 -10.43
C PRO A 127 -3.05 -16.45 -10.56
N THR A 128 -3.26 -16.93 -11.78
CA THR A 128 -3.71 -18.30 -12.02
C THR A 128 -2.73 -19.32 -11.44
N GLY A 129 -3.25 -20.30 -10.69
CA GLY A 129 -2.44 -21.33 -10.05
C GLY A 129 -1.65 -20.86 -8.82
N THR A 130 -2.01 -19.71 -8.24
CA THR A 130 -1.38 -19.24 -6.99
C THR A 130 -1.83 -20.10 -5.82
N ASP A 131 -0.87 -20.81 -5.22
CA ASP A 131 -1.00 -21.42 -3.90
C ASP A 131 -0.17 -20.62 -2.90
N CYS A 132 -0.81 -20.08 -1.87
CA CYS A 132 -0.11 -19.38 -0.80
C CYS A 132 0.67 -20.37 0.05
N THR A 133 1.98 -20.16 0.17
CA THR A 133 2.93 -21.07 0.84
C THR A 133 3.76 -20.39 1.92
N GLY A 134 3.57 -19.09 2.11
CA GLY A 134 4.22 -18.32 3.16
C GLY A 134 3.58 -18.50 4.54
N GLY A 135 4.27 -17.96 5.53
CA GLY A 135 3.89 -18.07 6.95
C GLY A 135 4.15 -19.45 7.54
N THR A 136 3.96 -19.55 8.85
CA THR A 136 4.18 -20.77 9.63
C THR A 136 3.24 -21.90 9.19
N ASP A 137 1.99 -21.56 8.88
CA ASP A 137 0.96 -22.51 8.42
C ASP A 137 1.04 -22.82 6.92
N LYS A 138 1.97 -22.19 6.18
CA LYS A 138 2.12 -22.33 4.72
C LYS A 138 0.83 -22.06 3.94
N ASN A 139 0.15 -20.99 4.30
CA ASN A 139 -1.11 -20.57 3.68
C ASN A 139 -1.20 -19.06 3.50
N LEU A 140 -0.10 -18.32 3.62
CA LEU A 140 -0.08 -16.86 3.50
C LEU A 140 0.67 -16.42 2.24
N CYS A 141 0.05 -15.53 1.47
CA CYS A 141 0.68 -14.74 0.44
C CYS A 141 0.85 -13.30 0.90
N VAL A 142 1.69 -12.55 0.21
CA VAL A 142 1.76 -11.09 0.37
C VAL A 142 1.38 -10.42 -0.94
N ALA A 143 0.36 -9.58 -0.91
CA ALA A 143 -0.10 -8.79 -2.05
C ALA A 143 0.35 -7.33 -1.90
N SER A 144 1.16 -6.85 -2.85
CA SER A 144 1.57 -5.46 -2.96
C SER A 144 0.57 -4.68 -3.81
N PHE A 145 0.12 -3.55 -3.27
CA PHE A 145 -0.78 -2.62 -3.95
C PHE A 145 -0.10 -1.27 -4.10
N ILE A 146 -0.18 -0.70 -5.30
CA ILE A 146 0.29 0.66 -5.58
C ILE A 146 -0.79 1.40 -6.37
N THR A 147 -1.24 2.54 -5.86
CA THR A 147 -2.17 3.44 -6.54
C THR A 147 -1.49 4.14 -7.72
N ASN A 148 -2.28 4.76 -8.61
CA ASN A 148 -1.75 5.62 -9.68
C ASN A 148 -0.92 6.81 -9.17
N ASN A 149 -1.01 7.17 -7.89
CA ASN A 149 -0.20 8.20 -7.25
C ASN A 149 1.04 7.64 -6.53
N GLY A 150 1.33 6.35 -6.68
CA GLY A 150 2.50 5.70 -6.08
C GLY A 150 2.37 5.39 -4.59
N GLN A 151 1.20 5.62 -3.98
CA GLN A 151 0.95 5.28 -2.57
C GLN A 151 0.45 3.84 -2.44
N GLY A 152 0.76 3.19 -1.34
CA GLY A 152 0.24 1.86 -1.05
C GLY A 152 1.06 1.12 0.00
N ASN A 153 0.81 -0.18 0.09
CA ASN A 153 1.42 -1.09 1.05
C ASN A 153 1.09 -2.53 0.67
N CYS A 154 1.60 -3.47 1.48
CA CYS A 154 1.23 -4.87 1.35
C CYS A 154 0.07 -5.27 2.25
N VAL A 155 -0.69 -6.25 1.79
CA VAL A 155 -1.79 -6.93 2.47
C VAL A 155 -1.47 -8.42 2.53
N VAL A 156 -1.74 -9.07 3.67
CA VAL A 156 -1.64 -10.54 3.77
C VAL A 156 -2.89 -11.18 3.20
N VAL A 157 -2.73 -12.16 2.32
CA VAL A 157 -3.83 -12.95 1.73
C VAL A 157 -3.73 -14.38 2.21
N LYS A 158 -4.85 -14.98 2.58
CA LYS A 158 -4.96 -16.36 3.06
C LYS A 158 -5.98 -17.17 2.27
#